data_AF-A0A0C9R5N8-F1
#
_entry.id   AF-A0A0C9R5N8-F1
#
_cell.length_a   1.000
_cell.length_b   1.000
_cell.length_c   1.000
_cell.angle_alpha   90.00
_cell.angle_beta   90.00
_cell.angle_gamma   90.00
#
_symmetry.space_group_name_H-M   'P 1'
#
loop_
_entity.id
_entity.type
_entity.pdbx_description
1 polymer ?
#
loop_
_entity_poly.entity_id
_entity_poly.type
_entity_poly.pdbx_seq_one_letter_code
_entity_poly.pdbx_strand_id
1 'polypeptide(L)'
;MTAAEHFISLITVASAKKLATALVACFVLYHGLIHLIYGSDSCKWLLEEGRYKGDKEWQPYGCMMHHYTQTDSRRCLRYLAFMGHKNHFVFTGDERIRQLYKSFVLQFVVNGKGSDPADVPPTSDLNFHDAQLRLNVQFLWRPRLDSSMITDFRNWMTGEAPAMIVAGCAAGDILSHNASSSRLYTEYSNGLVRLVQPADALVKRGSEFLWMMQDPVLKENLPAHLTGLDNKQINLCNRAAYEVLLHSGAHLWESSRLIGQGVLEQSPDGYLASPSSLRHKIQILLNTHCNDHMNFGDGTCCSSPEPATTLQLVTLAAMAVCVVTGGGYWLLRKIFHKTEVLYSRVVTQEVEAADETHEPEDPREEIPQANDFYSLITSLAIFSCILGYFYLCDRTNFFMKENKYYSEFSFWLPLGYILALGLFFTEDCERGPRALNREQTDEWRGLMQAVVLIYHVTGASNVLPIYMHLRLINSAYLFLSGYGHFCYFWQTGDVSLVRLTR
;
A
#
# COMPACT_ATOMS: atom_id res chain seq x y z
N MET A 1 36.25 -21.42 -22.41
CA MET A 1 35.24 -20.98 -21.44
C MET A 1 34.09 -21.95 -21.43
N THR A 2 33.85 -22.60 -20.29
CA THR A 2 32.63 -23.40 -20.07
C THR A 2 31.41 -22.49 -19.96
N ALA A 3 30.20 -23.02 -20.13
CA ALA A 3 28.97 -22.25 -19.93
C ALA A 3 28.87 -21.64 -18.51
N ALA A 4 29.44 -22.33 -17.52
CA ALA A 4 29.52 -21.84 -16.14
C ALA A 4 30.50 -20.66 -15.99
N GLU A 5 31.69 -20.74 -16.59
CA GLU A 5 32.66 -19.62 -16.58
C GLU A 5 32.11 -18.39 -17.31
N HIS A 6 31.38 -18.59 -18.41
CA HIS A 6 30.69 -17.51 -19.11
C HIS A 6 29.55 -16.92 -18.28
N PHE A 7 28.83 -17.74 -17.51
CA PHE A 7 27.80 -17.23 -16.62
C PHE A 7 28.40 -16.41 -15.47
N ILE A 8 29.47 -16.89 -14.84
CA ILE A 8 30.18 -16.19 -13.77
C ILE A 8 30.76 -14.86 -14.27
N SER A 9 31.30 -14.81 -15.48
CA SER A 9 31.82 -13.56 -16.06
C SER A 9 30.75 -12.50 -16.33
N LEU A 10 29.47 -12.90 -16.40
CA LEU A 10 28.33 -11.98 -16.52
C LEU A 10 27.89 -11.43 -15.15
N ILE A 11 28.23 -12.08 -14.04
CA ILE A 11 27.89 -11.62 -12.68
C ILE A 11 28.86 -10.52 -12.26
N THR A 12 28.63 -9.32 -12.80
CA THR A 12 29.40 -8.12 -12.44
C THR A 12 28.48 -7.08 -11.80
N VAL A 13 29.07 -6.15 -11.04
CA VAL A 13 28.36 -4.98 -10.49
C VAL A 13 27.66 -4.18 -11.60
N ALA A 14 28.28 -4.08 -12.78
CA ALA A 14 27.69 -3.39 -13.92
C ALA A 14 26.44 -4.11 -14.45
N SER A 15 26.49 -5.45 -14.55
CA SER A 15 25.33 -6.27 -14.92
C SER A 15 24.22 -6.17 -13.88
N ALA A 16 24.55 -6.23 -12.58
CA ALA A 16 23.58 -6.10 -11.49
C ALA A 16 22.88 -4.73 -11.51
N LYS A 17 23.61 -3.64 -11.74
CA LYS A 17 23.03 -2.29 -11.90
C LYS A 17 22.09 -2.22 -13.10
N LYS A 18 22.47 -2.77 -14.26
CA LYS A 18 21.60 -2.81 -15.45
C LYS A 18 20.33 -3.61 -15.20
N LEU A 19 20.46 -4.76 -14.55
CA LEU A 19 19.33 -5.61 -14.18
C LEU A 19 18.39 -4.88 -13.21
N ALA A 20 18.94 -4.26 -12.16
CA ALA A 20 18.15 -3.49 -11.20
C ALA A 20 17.38 -2.34 -11.87
N THR A 21 18.04 -1.57 -12.75
CA THR A 21 17.38 -0.49 -13.51
C THR A 21 16.28 -1.04 -14.42
N ALA A 22 16.52 -2.16 -15.10
CA ALA A 22 15.52 -2.81 -15.94
C ALA A 22 14.31 -3.29 -15.12
N LEU A 23 14.55 -3.89 -13.95
CA LEU A 23 13.49 -4.33 -13.04
C LEU A 23 12.64 -3.15 -12.56
N VAL A 24 13.26 -2.06 -12.12
CA VAL A 24 12.54 -0.85 -11.70
C VAL A 24 11.68 -0.30 -12.85
N ALA A 25 12.23 -0.21 -14.06
CA ALA A 25 11.47 0.25 -15.22
C ALA A 25 10.28 -0.68 -15.54
N CYS A 26 10.48 -2.00 -15.49
CA CYS A 26 9.41 -2.98 -15.66
C CYS A 26 8.31 -2.84 -14.60
N PHE A 27 8.68 -2.66 -13.32
CA PHE A 27 7.70 -2.44 -12.25
C PHE A 27 6.93 -1.15 -12.45
N VAL A 28 7.59 -0.06 -12.85
CA VAL A 28 6.92 1.20 -13.15
C VAL A 28 5.93 1.02 -14.31
N LEU A 29 6.33 0.37 -15.40
CA LEU A 29 5.43 0.12 -16.53
C LEU A 29 4.25 -0.78 -16.15
N TYR A 30 4.51 -1.85 -15.41
CA TYR A 30 3.48 -2.79 -14.94
C TYR A 30 2.43 -2.11 -14.05
N HIS A 31 2.87 -1.39 -13.02
CA HIS A 31 1.95 -0.64 -12.15
C HIS A 31 1.24 0.47 -12.93
N GLY A 32 1.93 1.15 -13.85
CA GLY A 32 1.31 2.14 -14.74
C GLY A 32 0.16 1.55 -15.56
N LEU A 33 0.33 0.36 -16.13
CA LEU A 33 -0.72 -0.36 -16.85
C LEU A 33 -1.88 -0.77 -15.93
N ILE A 34 -1.60 -1.25 -14.71
CA ILE A 34 -2.64 -1.57 -13.73
C ILE A 34 -3.49 -0.34 -13.42
N HIS A 35 -2.86 0.79 -13.11
CA HIS A 35 -3.57 2.03 -12.79
C HIS A 35 -4.41 2.55 -13.97
N LEU A 36 -3.94 2.35 -15.20
CA LEU A 36 -4.72 2.71 -16.40
C LEU A 36 -5.93 1.81 -16.63
N ILE A 37 -5.86 0.52 -16.29
CA ILE A 37 -6.94 -0.45 -16.53
C ILE A 37 -7.95 -0.47 -15.38
N TYR A 38 -7.48 -0.48 -14.13
CA TYR A 38 -8.29 -0.71 -12.93
C TYR A 38 -8.52 0.54 -12.08
N GLY A 39 -7.84 1.65 -12.40
CA GLY A 39 -7.84 2.86 -11.60
C GLY A 39 -6.89 2.82 -10.40
N SER A 40 -6.84 3.91 -9.65
CA SER A 40 -5.93 4.13 -8.52
C SER A 40 -6.65 4.36 -7.19
N ASP A 41 -7.91 3.92 -7.10
CA ASP A 41 -8.77 4.19 -5.94
C ASP A 41 -8.47 3.19 -4.81
N SER A 42 -7.70 3.66 -3.82
CA SER A 42 -7.36 2.86 -2.65
C SER A 42 -8.57 2.53 -1.77
N CYS A 43 -9.69 3.26 -1.93
CA CYS A 43 -10.90 3.01 -1.19
C CYS A 43 -11.68 1.82 -1.74
N LYS A 44 -11.72 1.71 -3.06
CA LYS A 44 -12.22 0.50 -3.73
C LYS A 44 -11.44 -0.74 -3.30
N TRP A 45 -10.11 -0.70 -3.31
CA TRP A 45 -9.29 -1.85 -2.91
C TRP A 45 -9.47 -2.26 -1.44
N LEU A 46 -9.66 -1.28 -0.54
CA LEU A 46 -9.98 -1.54 0.87
C LEU A 46 -11.26 -2.37 1.04
N LEU A 47 -12.27 -2.13 0.19
CA LEU A 47 -13.57 -2.78 0.25
C LEU A 47 -13.63 -4.10 -0.52
N GLU A 48 -12.75 -4.33 -1.49
CA GLU A 48 -12.80 -5.51 -2.37
C GLU A 48 -11.90 -6.67 -1.90
N GLU A 49 -10.62 -6.39 -1.62
CA GLU A 49 -9.60 -7.44 -1.46
C GLU A 49 -8.72 -7.28 -0.22
N GLY A 50 -8.15 -8.41 0.23
CA GLY A 50 -7.16 -8.43 1.29
C GLY A 50 -6.88 -9.86 1.78
N ARG A 51 -6.02 -9.96 2.79
CA ARG A 51 -5.62 -11.25 3.38
C ARG A 51 -5.29 -11.11 4.85
N TYR A 52 -5.38 -12.24 5.56
CA TYR A 52 -4.79 -12.34 6.89
C TYR A 52 -3.28 -12.55 6.79
N LYS A 53 -2.54 -11.79 7.59
CA LYS A 53 -1.11 -11.98 7.82
C LYS A 53 -0.88 -13.08 8.86
N GLY A 54 0.38 -13.49 9.04
CA GLY A 54 0.75 -14.54 10.01
C GLY A 54 0.42 -14.20 11.48
N ASP A 55 0.28 -12.91 11.80
CA ASP A 55 -0.15 -12.39 13.10
C ASP A 55 -1.68 -12.34 13.28
N LYS A 56 -2.45 -12.87 12.31
CA LYS A 56 -3.92 -12.81 12.27
C LYS A 56 -4.49 -11.39 12.21
N GLU A 57 -3.70 -10.40 11.80
CA GLU A 57 -4.22 -9.08 11.45
C GLU A 57 -4.64 -9.04 9.97
N TRP A 58 -5.74 -8.35 9.70
CA TRP A 58 -6.23 -8.14 8.35
C TRP A 58 -5.39 -7.09 7.62
N GLN A 59 -4.94 -7.42 6.41
CA GLN A 59 -4.21 -6.52 5.53
C GLN A 59 -4.98 -6.35 4.22
N PRO A 60 -5.52 -5.15 3.94
CA PRO A 60 -6.15 -4.86 2.67
C PRO A 60 -5.16 -4.91 1.51
N TYR A 61 -5.67 -5.10 0.31
CA TYR A 61 -4.85 -5.06 -0.88
C TYR A 61 -4.44 -3.62 -1.23
N GLY A 62 -3.17 -3.43 -1.55
CA GLY A 62 -2.67 -2.18 -2.15
C GLY A 62 -2.54 -0.96 -1.23
N CYS A 63 -3.07 -0.98 -0.01
CA CYS A 63 -3.02 0.17 0.91
C CYS A 63 -2.85 -0.24 2.39
N MET A 64 -2.49 0.73 3.24
CA MET A 64 -2.32 0.57 4.68
C MET A 64 -3.48 1.23 5.43
N MET A 65 -4.10 0.51 6.36
CA MET A 65 -5.09 1.10 7.25
C MET A 65 -4.41 1.80 8.43
N HIS A 66 -4.95 2.95 8.83
CA HIS A 66 -4.69 3.52 10.15
C HIS A 66 -5.49 2.77 11.21
N HIS A 67 -4.89 2.55 12.38
CA HIS A 67 -5.58 1.95 13.51
C HIS A 67 -6.30 3.00 14.36
N TYR A 68 -7.60 3.14 14.14
CA TYR A 68 -8.43 4.09 14.87
C TYR A 68 -8.66 3.65 16.32
N THR A 69 -8.14 4.43 17.26
CA THR A 69 -8.56 4.37 18.66
C THR A 69 -9.91 5.05 18.86
N GLN A 70 -10.54 4.88 20.02
CA GLN A 70 -11.76 5.61 20.37
C GLN A 70 -11.53 7.14 20.31
N THR A 71 -10.35 7.59 20.74
CA THR A 71 -9.96 9.02 20.70
C THR A 71 -9.87 9.52 19.26
N ASP A 72 -9.22 8.76 18.37
CA ASP A 72 -9.07 9.15 16.96
C ASP A 72 -10.41 9.17 16.24
N SER A 73 -11.26 8.18 16.52
CA SER A 73 -12.62 8.07 15.95
C SER A 73 -13.47 9.28 16.35
N ARG A 74 -13.46 9.64 17.64
CA ARG A 74 -14.18 10.82 18.15
C ARG A 74 -13.60 12.12 17.59
N ARG A 75 -12.28 12.20 17.41
CA ARG A 75 -11.60 13.36 16.82
C ARG A 75 -12.03 13.56 15.36
N CYS A 76 -12.05 12.50 14.55
CA CYS A 76 -12.52 12.54 13.17
C CYS A 76 -13.96 13.10 13.10
N LEU A 77 -14.91 12.48 13.80
CA LEU A 77 -16.31 12.91 13.72
C LEU A 77 -16.51 14.34 14.21
N ARG A 78 -15.78 14.78 15.24
CA ARG A 78 -15.82 16.17 15.68
C ARG A 78 -15.29 17.13 14.62
N TYR A 79 -14.21 16.77 13.94
CA TYR A 79 -13.65 17.57 12.84
C TYR A 79 -14.63 17.67 11.68
N LEU A 80 -15.23 16.56 11.26
CA LEU A 80 -16.26 16.53 10.21
C LEU A 80 -17.48 17.38 10.57
N ALA A 81 -17.98 17.27 11.80
CA ALA A 81 -19.09 18.07 12.29
C ALA A 81 -18.76 19.58 12.34
N PHE A 82 -17.51 19.94 12.62
CA PHE A 82 -17.02 21.32 12.59
C PHE A 82 -16.96 21.86 11.15
N MET A 83 -16.51 21.03 10.20
CA MET A 83 -16.47 21.34 8.76
C MET A 83 -17.86 21.34 8.10
N GLY A 84 -18.93 21.04 8.85
CA GLY A 84 -20.31 21.08 8.37
C GLY A 84 -20.82 19.77 7.77
N HIS A 85 -20.04 18.69 7.83
CA HIS A 85 -20.51 17.36 7.42
C HIS A 85 -21.48 16.79 8.46
N LYS A 86 -22.44 15.99 7.98
CA LYS A 86 -23.40 15.29 8.83
C LYS A 86 -22.85 13.92 9.21
N ASN A 87 -22.72 13.64 10.50
CA ASN A 87 -22.33 12.33 10.99
C ASN A 87 -23.58 11.45 11.18
N HIS A 88 -24.29 11.15 10.08
CA HIS A 88 -25.49 10.31 10.09
C HIS A 88 -25.21 8.96 9.42
N PHE A 89 -25.19 7.90 10.21
CA PHE A 89 -24.92 6.53 9.78
C PHE A 89 -26.19 5.69 9.92
N VAL A 90 -26.47 4.86 8.92
CA VAL A 90 -27.59 3.91 8.98
C VAL A 90 -27.10 2.50 8.67
N PHE A 91 -27.38 1.58 9.58
CA PHE A 91 -27.18 0.15 9.43
C PHE A 91 -28.55 -0.49 9.18
N THR A 92 -28.73 -1.23 8.08
CA THR A 92 -30.03 -1.86 7.77
C THR A 92 -29.86 -3.30 7.32
N GLY A 93 -30.56 -4.23 7.97
CA GLY A 93 -30.35 -5.64 7.67
C GLY A 93 -30.81 -6.60 8.76
N ASP A 94 -30.14 -7.75 8.79
CA ASP A 94 -30.37 -8.82 9.76
C ASP A 94 -29.48 -8.70 11.02
N GLU A 95 -29.42 -9.78 11.80
CA GLU A 95 -28.67 -9.83 13.07
C GLU A 95 -27.16 -9.55 12.89
N ARG A 96 -26.54 -9.88 11.74
CA ARG A 96 -25.12 -9.57 11.52
C ARG A 96 -24.88 -8.07 11.37
N ILE A 97 -25.79 -7.37 10.69
CA ILE A 97 -25.76 -5.91 10.59
C ILE A 97 -26.07 -5.28 11.95
N ARG A 98 -27.00 -5.85 12.74
CA ARG A 98 -27.26 -5.44 14.13
C ARG A 98 -26.02 -5.56 14.99
N GLN A 99 -25.28 -6.66 14.85
CA GLN A 99 -24.03 -6.91 15.58
C GLN A 99 -22.96 -5.87 15.19
N LEU A 100 -22.80 -5.59 13.90
CA LEU A 100 -21.88 -4.58 13.40
C LEU A 100 -22.23 -3.17 13.91
N TYR A 101 -23.52 -2.79 13.91
CA TYR A 101 -24.00 -1.54 14.49
C TYR A 101 -23.59 -1.42 15.97
N LYS A 102 -23.82 -2.47 16.77
CA LYS A 102 -23.46 -2.46 18.20
C LYS A 102 -21.95 -2.26 18.37
N SER A 103 -21.13 -2.98 17.62
CA SER A 103 -19.67 -2.81 17.64
C SER A 103 -19.23 -1.41 17.20
N PHE A 104 -19.90 -0.81 16.21
CA PHE A 104 -19.61 0.55 15.76
C PHE A 104 -19.93 1.58 16.85
N VAL A 105 -21.09 1.47 17.50
CA VAL A 105 -21.47 2.38 18.60
C VAL A 105 -20.49 2.28 19.77
N LEU A 106 -20.04 1.07 20.11
CA LEU A 106 -19.05 0.86 21.18
C LEU A 106 -17.70 1.56 20.93
N GLN A 107 -17.36 1.87 19.68
CA GLN A 107 -16.17 2.67 19.35
C GLN A 107 -16.27 4.11 19.87
N PHE A 108 -17.47 4.63 20.09
CA PHE A 108 -17.70 6.03 20.48
C PHE A 108 -18.15 6.19 21.94
N VAL A 109 -18.59 5.12 22.60
CA VAL A 109 -19.01 5.15 24.00
C VAL A 109 -17.79 5.20 24.92
N VAL A 110 -17.62 6.32 25.61
CA VAL A 110 -16.55 6.54 26.61
C VAL A 110 -17.17 6.45 28.02
N ASN A 111 -16.56 5.68 28.92
CA ASN A 111 -16.94 5.52 30.35
C ASN A 111 -18.24 4.75 30.65
N GLY A 112 -18.69 3.83 29.78
CA GLY A 112 -19.83 2.95 30.08
C GLY A 112 -21.18 3.66 30.24
N LYS A 113 -21.27 4.97 29.92
CA LYS A 113 -22.52 5.74 29.88
C LYS A 113 -23.26 5.59 28.53
N GLY A 114 -23.07 4.46 27.87
CA GLY A 114 -23.98 4.02 26.81
C GLY A 114 -24.98 3.11 27.47
N SER A 115 -26.26 3.46 27.42
CA SER A 115 -27.33 2.55 27.82
C SER A 115 -27.15 1.23 27.08
N ASP A 116 -26.74 0.19 27.80
CA ASP A 116 -26.68 -1.16 27.25
C ASP A 116 -28.10 -1.51 26.79
N PRO A 117 -28.35 -1.83 25.51
CA PRO A 117 -29.70 -2.11 25.01
C PRO A 117 -30.16 -3.52 25.44
N ALA A 118 -29.91 -3.89 26.70
CA ALA A 118 -30.32 -5.15 27.29
C ALA A 118 -31.86 -5.27 27.36
N ASP A 119 -32.58 -4.14 27.38
CA ASP A 119 -34.03 -4.08 27.48
C ASP A 119 -34.75 -3.96 26.12
N VAL A 120 -34.03 -3.95 25.00
CA VAL A 120 -34.61 -3.69 23.68
C VAL A 120 -34.78 -5.00 22.89
N PRO A 121 -35.99 -5.31 22.37
CA PRO A 121 -36.24 -6.55 21.64
C PRO A 121 -35.22 -6.81 20.52
N PRO A 122 -34.86 -8.09 20.25
CA PRO A 122 -33.92 -8.47 19.19
C PRO A 122 -34.32 -8.02 17.77
N THR A 123 -35.60 -7.71 17.54
CA THR A 123 -36.15 -7.38 16.22
C THR A 123 -36.58 -5.93 16.06
N SER A 124 -36.27 -5.06 17.03
CA SER A 124 -36.63 -3.63 16.94
C SER A 124 -35.49 -2.79 16.38
N ASP A 125 -35.88 -1.69 15.75
CA ASP A 125 -34.96 -0.63 15.30
C ASP A 125 -34.26 0.00 16.53
N LEU A 126 -33.00 0.42 16.36
CA LEU A 126 -32.18 1.04 17.40
C LEU A 126 -31.69 2.42 16.94
N ASN A 127 -31.45 3.32 17.88
CA ASN A 127 -30.86 4.61 17.59
C ASN A 127 -29.85 5.02 18.67
N PHE A 128 -28.73 5.55 18.26
CA PHE A 128 -27.68 6.09 19.11
C PHE A 128 -27.36 7.53 18.70
N HIS A 129 -27.36 8.43 19.68
CA HIS A 129 -27.09 9.84 19.45
C HIS A 129 -25.99 10.36 20.39
N ASP A 130 -24.97 11.00 19.84
CA ASP A 130 -23.95 11.74 20.59
C ASP A 130 -23.97 13.21 20.13
N ALA A 131 -24.54 14.07 20.98
CA ALA A 131 -24.67 15.50 20.70
C ALA A 131 -23.32 16.22 20.58
N GLN A 132 -22.27 15.76 21.28
CA GLN A 132 -20.94 16.37 21.21
C GLN A 132 -20.27 16.14 19.85
N LEU A 133 -20.56 14.99 19.23
CA LEU A 133 -20.04 14.63 17.92
C LEU A 133 -21.02 14.97 16.78
N ARG A 134 -22.23 15.49 17.11
CA ARG A 134 -23.37 15.57 16.18
C ARG A 134 -23.59 14.25 15.43
N LEU A 135 -23.37 13.14 16.13
CA LEU A 135 -23.42 11.79 15.58
C LEU A 135 -24.81 11.21 15.80
N ASN A 136 -25.40 10.67 14.74
CA ASN A 136 -26.64 9.90 14.75
C ASN A 136 -26.39 8.57 14.06
N VAL A 137 -26.51 7.46 14.78
CA VAL A 137 -26.31 6.11 14.24
C VAL A 137 -27.61 5.34 14.43
N GLN A 138 -28.21 4.88 13.35
CA GLN A 138 -29.46 4.13 13.37
C GLN A 138 -29.24 2.69 12.93
N PHE A 139 -29.98 1.78 13.53
CA PHE A 139 -30.13 0.41 13.06
C PHE A 139 -31.59 0.16 12.71
N LEU A 140 -31.85 -0.29 11.48
CA LEU A 140 -33.17 -0.66 10.99
C LEU A 140 -33.23 -2.18 10.79
N TRP A 141 -34.10 -2.86 11.54
CA TRP A 141 -34.28 -4.30 11.44
C TRP A 141 -35.04 -4.65 10.16
N ARG A 142 -34.29 -5.07 9.14
CA ARG A 142 -34.80 -5.42 7.80
C ARG A 142 -34.15 -6.73 7.37
N PRO A 143 -34.57 -7.87 7.92
CA PRO A 143 -33.88 -9.15 7.75
C PRO A 143 -34.07 -9.77 6.35
N ARG A 144 -34.83 -9.11 5.47
CA ARG A 144 -35.15 -9.54 4.10
C ARG A 144 -35.19 -8.36 3.14
N LEU A 145 -34.97 -8.65 1.86
CA LEU A 145 -35.13 -7.71 0.75
C LEU A 145 -36.61 -7.52 0.38
N ASP A 146 -37.40 -6.98 1.29
CA ASP A 146 -38.83 -6.72 1.08
C ASP A 146 -39.17 -5.23 0.94
N SER A 147 -40.46 -4.94 0.74
CA SER A 147 -40.93 -3.56 0.53
C SER A 147 -40.62 -2.62 1.69
N SER A 148 -40.39 -3.11 2.92
CA SER A 148 -40.02 -2.26 4.04
C SER A 148 -38.63 -1.65 3.83
N MET A 149 -37.62 -2.48 3.53
CA MET A 149 -36.27 -2.00 3.21
C MET A 149 -36.30 -1.06 1.99
N ILE A 150 -36.97 -1.44 0.90
CA ILE A 150 -37.03 -0.59 -0.30
C ILE A 150 -37.66 0.78 0.00
N THR A 151 -38.65 0.84 0.89
CA THR A 151 -39.31 2.09 1.26
C THR A 151 -38.38 3.01 2.04
N ASP A 152 -37.55 2.46 2.95
CA ASP A 152 -36.54 3.23 3.70
C ASP A 152 -35.57 3.93 2.73
N PHE A 153 -35.02 3.19 1.77
CA PHE A 153 -34.12 3.76 0.74
C PHE A 153 -34.82 4.82 -0.12
N ARG A 154 -36.08 4.59 -0.50
CA ARG A 154 -36.84 5.57 -1.29
C ARG A 154 -37.12 6.85 -0.52
N ASN A 155 -37.42 6.75 0.78
CA ASN A 155 -37.63 7.90 1.65
C ASN A 155 -36.37 8.77 1.73
N TRP A 156 -35.18 8.16 1.80
CA TRP A 156 -33.91 8.89 1.81
C TRP A 156 -33.60 9.56 0.47
N MET A 157 -34.12 9.07 -0.67
CA MET A 157 -33.94 9.75 -1.96
C MET A 157 -34.50 11.17 -1.96
N THR A 158 -35.64 11.41 -1.29
CA THR A 158 -36.31 12.71 -1.22
C THR A 158 -36.09 13.44 0.10
N GLY A 159 -35.85 12.71 1.18
CA GLY A 159 -35.69 13.25 2.53
C GLY A 159 -34.24 13.54 2.90
N GLU A 160 -33.96 13.48 4.20
CA GLU A 160 -32.61 13.53 4.74
C GLU A 160 -31.86 12.24 4.40
N ALA A 161 -30.82 12.37 3.57
CA ALA A 161 -29.98 11.27 3.17
C ALA A 161 -28.87 11.04 4.22
N PRO A 162 -28.66 9.81 4.69
CA PRO A 162 -27.54 9.48 5.56
C PRO A 162 -26.19 9.75 4.88
N ALA A 163 -25.16 10.04 5.66
CA ALA A 163 -23.80 10.16 5.13
C ALA A 163 -23.22 8.79 4.74
N MET A 164 -23.53 7.74 5.50
CA MET A 164 -23.13 6.37 5.20
C MET A 164 -24.28 5.40 5.49
N ILE A 165 -24.51 4.47 4.56
CA ILE A 165 -25.51 3.41 4.64
C ILE A 165 -24.78 2.08 4.53
N VAL A 166 -24.87 1.25 5.56
CA VAL A 166 -24.34 -0.12 5.57
C VAL A 166 -25.52 -1.08 5.55
N ALA A 167 -25.75 -1.73 4.42
CA ALA A 167 -26.86 -2.65 4.25
C ALA A 167 -26.41 -4.07 3.98
N GLY A 168 -27.19 -5.05 4.43
CA GLY A 168 -26.97 -6.44 4.08
C GLY A 168 -27.96 -7.36 4.77
N CYS A 169 -28.53 -8.28 4.01
CA CYS A 169 -29.35 -9.35 4.55
C CYS A 169 -29.39 -10.50 3.56
N ALA A 170 -29.47 -11.73 4.08
CA ALA A 170 -29.75 -12.90 3.25
C ALA A 170 -30.36 -14.04 4.06
N ALA A 171 -30.04 -14.16 5.35
CA ALA A 171 -30.49 -15.27 6.18
C ALA A 171 -32.03 -15.38 6.21
N GLY A 172 -32.74 -14.26 6.34
CA GLY A 172 -34.21 -14.24 6.34
C GLY A 172 -34.82 -14.67 5.00
N ASP A 173 -34.18 -14.32 3.88
CA ASP A 173 -34.62 -14.71 2.53
C ASP A 173 -34.32 -16.19 2.25
N ILE A 174 -33.20 -16.72 2.75
CA ILE A 174 -32.86 -18.14 2.64
C ILE A 174 -33.86 -19.00 3.42
N LEU A 175 -34.12 -18.64 4.68
CA LEU A 175 -35.00 -19.39 5.57
C LEU A 175 -36.47 -19.36 5.12
N SER A 176 -36.91 -18.33 4.38
CA SER A 176 -38.26 -18.27 3.84
C SER A 176 -38.48 -19.17 2.61
N HIS A 177 -37.41 -19.55 1.90
CA HIS A 177 -37.48 -20.19 0.59
C HIS A 177 -37.33 -21.72 0.56
N ASN A 178 -37.32 -22.39 1.73
CA ASN A 178 -37.34 -23.85 1.90
C ASN A 178 -36.64 -24.64 0.76
N ALA A 179 -35.35 -24.35 0.58
CA ALA A 179 -34.39 -25.06 -0.31
C ALA A 179 -34.46 -24.84 -1.84
N SER A 180 -35.39 -24.06 -2.41
CA SER A 180 -35.39 -23.84 -3.87
C SER A 180 -34.42 -22.73 -4.32
N SER A 181 -33.21 -23.13 -4.73
CA SER A 181 -32.15 -22.18 -5.16
C SER A 181 -32.57 -21.26 -6.30
N SER A 182 -33.29 -21.76 -7.30
CA SER A 182 -33.73 -20.94 -8.45
C SER A 182 -34.71 -19.83 -8.05
N ARG A 183 -35.66 -20.16 -7.16
CA ARG A 183 -36.63 -19.19 -6.67
C ARG A 183 -35.96 -18.16 -5.77
N LEU A 184 -35.11 -18.61 -4.84
CA LEU A 184 -34.32 -17.73 -3.98
C LEU A 184 -33.51 -16.73 -4.81
N TYR A 185 -32.74 -17.19 -5.80
CA TYR A 185 -31.94 -16.30 -6.65
C TYR A 185 -32.83 -15.27 -7.37
N THR A 186 -33.97 -15.70 -7.92
CA THR A 186 -34.87 -14.81 -8.68
C THR A 186 -35.52 -13.76 -7.78
N GLU A 187 -36.10 -14.15 -6.65
CA GLU A 187 -36.75 -13.22 -5.71
C GLU A 187 -35.74 -12.26 -5.08
N TYR A 188 -34.58 -12.77 -4.66
CA TYR A 188 -33.50 -11.97 -4.10
C TYR A 188 -32.92 -10.97 -5.12
N SER A 189 -32.68 -11.40 -6.37
CA SER A 189 -32.23 -10.51 -7.45
C SER A 189 -33.24 -9.42 -7.74
N ASN A 190 -34.54 -9.74 -7.78
CA ASN A 190 -35.59 -8.74 -7.97
C ASN A 190 -35.63 -7.71 -6.83
N GLY A 191 -35.39 -8.15 -5.58
CA GLY A 191 -35.21 -7.27 -4.43
C GLY A 191 -34.04 -6.30 -4.61
N LEU A 192 -32.87 -6.83 -5.00
CA LEU A 192 -31.67 -6.04 -5.26
C LEU A 192 -31.84 -5.04 -6.41
N VAL A 193 -32.48 -5.43 -7.51
CA VAL A 193 -32.74 -4.54 -8.66
C VAL A 193 -33.54 -3.32 -8.23
N ARG A 194 -34.47 -3.47 -7.27
CA ARG A 194 -35.24 -2.35 -6.71
C ARG A 194 -34.40 -1.38 -5.86
N LEU A 195 -33.21 -1.78 -5.42
CA LEU A 195 -32.25 -0.93 -4.70
C LEU A 195 -31.32 -0.16 -5.64
N VAL A 196 -31.14 -0.57 -6.90
CA VAL A 196 -30.20 0.07 -7.83
C VAL A 196 -30.52 1.56 -8.03
N GLN A 197 -31.77 1.90 -8.34
CA GLN A 197 -32.14 3.30 -8.54
C GLN A 197 -31.97 4.15 -7.26
N PRO A 198 -32.44 3.71 -6.07
CA PRO A 198 -32.15 4.40 -4.82
C PRO A 198 -30.66 4.55 -4.51
N ALA A 199 -29.86 3.50 -4.75
CA ALA A 199 -28.41 3.53 -4.57
C ALA A 199 -27.77 4.65 -5.39
N ASP A 200 -28.04 4.69 -6.70
CA ASP A 200 -27.50 5.70 -7.61
C ASP A 200 -27.91 7.12 -7.19
N ALA A 201 -29.17 7.29 -6.76
CA ALA A 201 -29.69 8.58 -6.34
C ALA A 201 -29.03 9.08 -5.05
N LEU A 202 -28.81 8.20 -4.08
CA LEU A 202 -28.19 8.53 -2.80
C LEU A 202 -26.70 8.87 -2.97
N VAL A 203 -25.99 8.10 -3.79
CA VAL A 203 -24.56 8.33 -4.07
C VAL A 203 -24.35 9.66 -4.79
N LYS A 204 -25.22 10.01 -5.75
CA LYS A 204 -25.22 11.35 -6.38
C LYS A 204 -25.44 12.49 -5.40
N ARG A 205 -26.09 12.24 -4.25
CA ARG A 205 -26.28 13.21 -3.16
C ARG A 205 -25.14 13.22 -2.15
N GLY A 206 -24.10 12.40 -2.35
CA GLY A 206 -22.93 12.30 -1.48
C GLY A 206 -23.07 11.28 -0.34
N SER A 207 -24.10 10.43 -0.36
CA SER A 207 -24.19 9.30 0.57
C SER A 207 -23.25 8.18 0.14
N GLU A 208 -22.53 7.61 1.08
CA GLU A 208 -21.76 6.39 0.84
C GLU A 208 -22.65 5.17 1.08
N PHE A 209 -22.84 4.32 0.06
CA PHE A 209 -23.66 3.13 0.19
C PHE A 209 -22.83 1.85 0.08
N LEU A 210 -22.73 1.12 1.18
CA LEU A 210 -22.01 -0.15 1.31
C LEU A 210 -23.00 -1.32 1.39
N TRP A 211 -22.91 -2.26 0.45
CA TRP A 211 -23.59 -3.54 0.54
C TRP A 211 -22.65 -4.60 1.12
N MET A 212 -22.89 -5.01 2.36
CA MET A 212 -22.10 -6.00 3.06
C MET A 212 -22.34 -7.40 2.50
N MET A 213 -21.30 -7.96 1.90
CA MET A 213 -21.31 -9.33 1.39
C MET A 213 -21.41 -10.31 2.56
N GLN A 214 -22.15 -11.40 2.34
CA GLN A 214 -22.57 -12.29 3.41
C GLN A 214 -21.45 -13.28 3.77
N ASP A 215 -21.03 -13.26 5.03
CA ASP A 215 -20.03 -14.20 5.57
C ASP A 215 -20.54 -15.65 5.46
N PRO A 216 -19.63 -16.64 5.29
CA PRO A 216 -20.00 -18.05 5.42
C PRO A 216 -20.49 -18.39 6.84
N VAL A 217 -21.09 -19.57 6.99
CA VAL A 217 -21.56 -20.12 8.27
C VAL A 217 -20.87 -21.45 8.60
N LEU A 218 -20.70 -21.74 9.90
CA LEU A 218 -20.29 -23.05 10.42
C LEU A 218 -21.53 -23.84 10.81
N LYS A 219 -21.94 -24.76 9.93
CA LYS A 219 -23.17 -25.56 10.12
C LYS A 219 -23.21 -26.32 11.45
N GLU A 220 -22.06 -26.78 11.93
CA GLU A 220 -21.94 -27.60 13.14
C GLU A 220 -22.36 -26.86 14.41
N ASN A 221 -22.24 -25.53 14.44
CA ASN A 221 -22.48 -24.71 15.62
C ASN A 221 -23.74 -23.84 15.52
N LEU A 222 -24.52 -23.96 14.43
CA LEU A 222 -25.67 -23.10 14.17
C LEU A 222 -26.79 -23.28 15.23
N PRO A 223 -27.41 -22.17 15.69
CA PRO A 223 -28.63 -22.23 16.48
C PRO A 223 -29.75 -22.99 15.77
N ALA A 224 -30.65 -23.63 16.54
CA ALA A 224 -31.74 -24.46 16.00
C ALA A 224 -32.58 -23.74 14.92
N HIS A 225 -32.87 -22.45 15.10
CA HIS A 225 -33.67 -21.65 14.17
C HIS A 225 -32.93 -21.26 12.86
N LEU A 226 -31.61 -21.42 12.82
CA LEU A 226 -30.75 -21.12 11.66
C LEU A 226 -30.23 -22.39 10.97
N THR A 227 -30.60 -23.59 11.43
CA THR A 227 -30.14 -24.87 10.86
C THR A 227 -30.46 -25.04 9.37
N GLY A 228 -31.44 -24.29 8.85
CA GLY A 228 -31.76 -24.25 7.43
C GLY A 228 -30.77 -23.46 6.55
N LEU A 229 -29.79 -22.75 7.13
CA LEU A 229 -28.81 -21.99 6.37
C LEU A 229 -27.75 -22.90 5.72
N ASP A 230 -27.50 -22.68 4.43
CA ASP A 230 -26.45 -23.35 3.68
C ASP A 230 -25.50 -22.34 2.99
N ASN A 231 -24.20 -22.63 3.05
CA ASN A 231 -23.17 -21.83 2.37
C ASN A 231 -23.40 -21.77 0.85
N LYS A 232 -24.00 -22.80 0.24
CA LYS A 232 -24.37 -22.75 -1.19
C LYS A 232 -25.40 -21.66 -1.47
N GLN A 233 -26.39 -21.50 -0.60
CA GLN A 233 -27.43 -20.47 -0.74
C GLN A 233 -26.89 -19.09 -0.41
N ILE A 234 -26.02 -18.97 0.60
CA ILE A 234 -25.30 -17.72 0.91
C ILE A 234 -24.48 -17.26 -0.29
N ASN A 235 -23.71 -18.17 -0.91
CA ASN A 235 -22.94 -17.87 -2.11
C ASN A 235 -23.82 -17.49 -3.30
N LEU A 236 -25.02 -18.06 -3.41
CA LEU A 236 -26.00 -17.70 -4.43
C LEU A 236 -26.52 -16.26 -4.23
N CYS A 237 -26.81 -15.86 -2.99
CA CYS A 237 -27.19 -14.49 -2.65
C CYS A 237 -26.04 -13.50 -2.89
N ASN A 238 -24.82 -13.85 -2.50
CA ASN A 238 -23.62 -13.03 -2.79
C ASN A 238 -23.42 -12.85 -4.30
N ARG A 239 -23.57 -13.93 -5.08
CA ARG A 239 -23.48 -13.86 -6.53
C ARG A 239 -24.55 -12.94 -7.13
N ALA A 240 -25.78 -13.04 -6.67
CA ALA A 240 -26.85 -12.13 -7.10
C ALA A 240 -26.54 -10.67 -6.74
N ALA A 241 -26.05 -10.41 -5.52
CA ALA A 241 -25.63 -9.08 -5.09
C ALA A 241 -24.51 -8.52 -5.98
N TYR A 242 -23.51 -9.34 -6.29
CA TYR A 242 -22.43 -8.97 -7.19
C TYR A 242 -22.96 -8.63 -8.60
N GLU A 243 -23.69 -9.55 -9.23
CA GLU A 243 -24.18 -9.38 -10.60
C GLU A 243 -25.12 -8.17 -10.76
N VAL A 244 -25.93 -7.85 -9.73
CA VAL A 244 -26.91 -6.75 -9.79
C VAL A 244 -26.30 -5.40 -9.38
N LEU A 245 -25.49 -5.36 -8.33
CA LEU A 245 -25.03 -4.09 -7.73
C LEU A 245 -23.67 -3.61 -8.26
N LEU A 246 -22.86 -4.46 -8.93
CA LEU A 246 -21.51 -4.10 -9.41
C LEU A 246 -21.46 -2.83 -10.25
N HIS A 247 -22.51 -2.55 -11.03
CA HIS A 247 -22.61 -1.39 -11.92
C HIS A 247 -23.54 -0.29 -11.38
N SER A 248 -24.02 -0.44 -10.15
CA SER A 248 -24.76 0.60 -9.44
C SER A 248 -23.81 1.51 -8.65
N GLY A 249 -24.34 2.57 -8.06
CA GLY A 249 -23.61 3.42 -7.11
C GLY A 249 -23.27 2.72 -5.79
N ALA A 250 -23.84 1.54 -5.51
CA ALA A 250 -23.52 0.78 -4.31
C ALA A 250 -22.11 0.18 -4.38
N HIS A 251 -21.31 0.37 -3.35
CA HIS A 251 -20.03 -0.33 -3.20
C HIS A 251 -20.26 -1.69 -2.56
N LEU A 252 -19.80 -2.74 -3.23
CA LEU A 252 -19.79 -4.10 -2.69
C LEU A 252 -18.66 -4.23 -1.67
N TRP A 253 -18.99 -4.52 -0.42
CA TRP A 253 -18.01 -4.71 0.64
C TRP A 253 -17.62 -6.19 0.76
N GLU A 254 -16.83 -6.65 -0.22
CA GLU A 254 -16.36 -8.04 -0.35
C GLU A 254 -15.28 -8.39 0.68
N SER A 255 -14.43 -7.44 1.06
CA SER A 255 -13.40 -7.65 2.09
C SER A 255 -13.99 -8.02 3.44
N SER A 256 -15.22 -7.57 3.76
CA SER A 256 -15.97 -8.03 4.94
C SER A 256 -16.20 -9.55 4.93
N ARG A 257 -16.58 -10.12 3.77
CA ARG A 257 -16.79 -11.57 3.62
C ARG A 257 -15.48 -12.33 3.81
N LEU A 258 -14.38 -11.82 3.23
CA LEU A 258 -13.05 -12.43 3.36
C LEU A 258 -12.53 -12.41 4.80
N ILE A 259 -12.75 -11.31 5.52
CA ILE A 259 -12.49 -11.19 6.97
C ILE A 259 -13.28 -12.26 7.72
N GLY A 260 -14.60 -12.33 7.51
CA GLY A 260 -15.46 -13.32 8.16
C GLY A 260 -15.03 -14.76 7.87
N GLN A 261 -14.64 -15.05 6.64
CA GLN A 261 -14.15 -16.37 6.22
C GLN A 261 -12.82 -16.74 6.90
N GLY A 262 -11.87 -15.82 7.03
CA GLY A 262 -10.54 -16.10 7.56
C GLY A 262 -10.50 -16.36 9.08
N VAL A 263 -11.52 -15.94 9.82
CA VAL A 263 -11.67 -16.22 11.27
C VAL A 263 -13.00 -16.89 11.60
N LEU A 264 -13.56 -17.62 10.64
CA LEU A 264 -14.88 -18.25 10.75
C LEU A 264 -14.97 -19.14 12.00
N GLU A 265 -13.95 -19.96 12.26
CA GLU A 265 -13.86 -20.87 13.43
C GLU A 265 -13.99 -20.18 14.79
N GLN A 266 -13.78 -18.86 14.86
CA GLN A 266 -13.92 -18.07 16.08
C GLN A 266 -15.36 -17.52 16.27
N SER A 267 -16.30 -17.89 15.40
CA SER A 267 -17.70 -17.51 15.53
C SER A 267 -18.33 -18.10 16.80
N PRO A 268 -19.09 -17.32 17.57
CA PRO A 268 -19.67 -17.79 18.83
C PRO A 268 -20.77 -18.84 18.65
N ASP A 269 -21.50 -18.80 17.54
CA ASP A 269 -22.65 -19.69 17.24
C ASP A 269 -22.64 -20.17 15.77
N GLY A 270 -21.52 -20.03 15.07
CA GLY A 270 -21.39 -20.39 13.66
C GLY A 270 -22.14 -19.48 12.68
N TYR A 271 -22.93 -18.50 13.13
CA TYR A 271 -23.58 -17.49 12.28
C TYR A 271 -23.01 -16.09 12.53
N LEU A 272 -22.92 -15.66 13.77
CA LEU A 272 -22.46 -14.32 14.15
C LEU A 272 -20.97 -14.15 13.87
N ALA A 273 -20.56 -12.91 13.60
CA ALA A 273 -19.16 -12.58 13.41
C ALA A 273 -18.40 -12.68 14.74
N SER A 274 -17.15 -13.14 14.67
CA SER A 274 -16.23 -13.15 15.82
C SER A 274 -15.86 -11.72 16.25
N PRO A 275 -15.47 -11.50 17.51
CA PRO A 275 -15.03 -10.18 17.98
C PRO A 275 -13.87 -9.60 17.14
N SER A 276 -12.94 -10.45 16.70
CA SER A 276 -11.83 -10.06 15.80
C SER A 276 -12.36 -9.57 14.45
N SER A 277 -13.27 -10.33 13.82
CA SER A 277 -13.90 -9.95 12.55
C SER A 277 -14.62 -8.61 12.66
N LEU A 278 -15.42 -8.41 13.72
CA LEU A 278 -16.10 -7.14 13.97
C LEU A 278 -15.10 -6.00 14.12
N ARG A 279 -14.03 -6.17 14.91
CA ARG A 279 -12.99 -5.15 15.06
C ARG A 279 -12.40 -4.75 13.71
N HIS A 280 -12.03 -5.70 12.85
CA HIS A 280 -11.49 -5.41 11.52
C HIS A 280 -12.51 -4.68 10.63
N LYS A 281 -13.79 -5.09 10.66
CA LYS A 281 -14.87 -4.42 9.91
C LYS A 281 -15.11 -2.98 10.37
N ILE A 282 -15.08 -2.72 11.68
CA ILE A 282 -15.16 -1.35 12.22
C ILE A 282 -13.98 -0.50 11.78
N GLN A 283 -12.76 -1.05 11.78
CA GLN A 283 -11.58 -0.34 11.29
C GLN A 283 -11.72 0.02 9.82
N ILE A 284 -12.24 -0.88 8.97
CA ILE A 284 -12.52 -0.55 7.56
C ILE A 284 -13.51 0.61 7.47
N LEU A 285 -14.66 0.56 8.14
CA LEU A 285 -15.66 1.65 8.09
C LEU A 285 -15.07 3.01 8.48
N LEU A 286 -14.24 3.04 9.53
CA LEU A 286 -13.59 4.27 9.97
C LEU A 286 -12.55 4.75 8.96
N ASN A 287 -11.73 3.85 8.42
CA ASN A 287 -10.75 4.22 7.39
C ASN A 287 -11.45 4.74 6.13
N THR A 288 -12.56 4.13 5.74
CA THR A 288 -13.37 4.56 4.61
C THR A 288 -13.94 5.96 4.80
N HIS A 289 -14.51 6.24 5.97
CA HIS A 289 -15.17 7.53 6.22
C HIS A 289 -14.20 8.67 6.60
N CYS A 290 -13.14 8.35 7.36
CA CYS A 290 -12.32 9.35 8.04
C CYS A 290 -10.97 9.64 7.38
N ASN A 291 -10.33 8.67 6.70
CA ASN A 291 -8.92 8.83 6.31
C ASN A 291 -8.67 10.03 5.39
N ASP A 292 -9.57 10.32 4.45
CA ASP A 292 -9.42 11.45 3.53
C ASP A 292 -9.34 12.81 4.25
N HIS A 293 -9.97 12.89 5.43
CA HIS A 293 -10.05 14.10 6.25
C HIS A 293 -9.00 14.12 7.37
N MET A 294 -8.34 12.99 7.60
CA MET A 294 -7.42 12.78 8.70
C MET A 294 -6.04 12.46 8.13
N ASN A 295 -5.15 13.45 8.17
CA ASN A 295 -3.80 13.35 7.63
C ASN A 295 -2.88 12.49 8.53
N PHE A 296 -3.17 11.19 8.61
CA PHE A 296 -2.38 10.21 9.34
C PHE A 296 -1.22 9.71 8.47
N GLY A 297 -0.01 9.68 9.03
CA GLY A 297 1.19 9.26 8.28
C GLY A 297 1.34 7.75 8.09
N ASP A 298 0.53 6.95 8.80
CA ASP A 298 0.54 5.48 8.79
C ASP A 298 -0.63 4.87 7.97
N GLY A 299 -1.62 5.66 7.58
CA GLY A 299 -2.76 5.21 6.76
C GLY A 299 -2.71 5.76 5.33
N THR A 300 -2.93 4.90 4.33
CA THR A 300 -2.98 5.27 2.90
C THR A 300 -4.25 4.80 2.19
N CYS A 301 -5.08 3.97 2.82
CA CYS A 301 -6.38 3.59 2.29
C CYS A 301 -7.37 4.77 2.34
N CYS A 302 -8.24 4.92 1.34
CA CYS A 302 -9.26 5.99 1.27
C CYS A 302 -8.72 7.39 1.62
N SER A 303 -7.51 7.71 1.13
CA SER A 303 -6.83 8.97 1.38
C SER A 303 -6.37 9.56 0.06
N SER A 304 -6.88 10.74 -0.27
CA SER A 304 -6.48 11.49 -1.45
C SER A 304 -5.07 12.04 -1.27
N PRO A 305 -4.26 12.07 -2.34
CA PRO A 305 -2.93 12.66 -2.28
C PRO A 305 -3.03 14.15 -1.95
N GLU A 306 -2.21 14.60 -1.01
CA GLU A 306 -2.12 16.01 -0.65
C GLU A 306 -1.76 16.86 -1.88
N PRO A 307 -2.39 18.02 -2.08
CA PRO A 307 -2.02 18.91 -3.17
C PRO A 307 -0.57 19.38 -3.00
N ALA A 308 0.19 19.34 -4.09
CA ALA A 308 1.58 19.76 -4.07
C ALA A 308 1.70 21.25 -3.71
N THR A 309 2.54 21.55 -2.73
CA THR A 309 2.84 22.93 -2.33
C THR A 309 3.64 23.65 -3.44
N THR A 310 3.61 24.99 -3.42
CA THR A 310 4.38 25.81 -4.38
C THR A 310 5.88 25.50 -4.33
N LEU A 311 6.43 25.27 -3.13
CA LEU A 311 7.83 24.88 -2.95
C LEU A 311 8.14 23.52 -3.57
N GLN A 312 7.25 22.53 -3.39
CA GLN A 312 7.39 21.22 -4.02
C GLN A 312 7.34 21.32 -5.55
N LEU A 313 6.41 22.10 -6.11
CA LEU A 313 6.30 22.32 -7.55
C LEU A 313 7.57 22.97 -8.13
N VAL A 314 8.10 24.00 -7.47
CA VAL A 314 9.36 24.65 -7.89
C VAL A 314 10.54 23.67 -7.83
N THR A 315 10.59 22.83 -6.78
CA THR A 315 11.65 21.83 -6.60
C THR A 315 11.59 20.75 -7.69
N LEU A 316 10.39 20.23 -7.97
CA LEU A 316 10.16 19.26 -9.04
C LEU A 316 10.49 19.84 -10.41
N ALA A 317 10.16 21.12 -10.66
CA ALA A 317 10.53 21.80 -11.90
C ALA A 317 12.05 21.95 -12.04
N ALA A 318 12.76 22.35 -10.98
CA ALA A 318 14.22 22.43 -10.99
C ALA A 318 14.87 21.06 -11.25
N MET A 319 14.37 20.01 -10.59
CA MET A 319 14.81 18.62 -10.83
C MET A 319 14.57 18.18 -12.28
N ALA A 320 13.40 18.51 -12.85
CA ALA A 320 13.10 18.20 -14.24
C ALA A 320 14.06 18.89 -15.20
N VAL A 321 14.41 20.16 -14.95
CA VAL A 321 15.42 20.89 -15.72
C VAL A 321 16.79 20.19 -15.65
N CYS A 322 17.24 19.76 -14.47
CA CYS A 322 18.49 19.01 -14.31
C CYS A 322 18.50 17.70 -15.12
N VAL A 323 17.39 16.95 -15.11
CA VAL A 323 17.26 15.71 -15.89
C VAL A 323 17.32 16.00 -17.39
N VAL A 324 16.61 17.02 -17.87
CA VAL A 324 16.58 17.39 -19.29
C VAL A 324 17.94 17.90 -19.77
N THR A 325 18.59 18.79 -19.02
CA THR A 325 19.90 19.33 -19.40
C THR A 325 20.99 18.26 -19.36
N GLY A 326 21.01 17.42 -18.32
CA GLY A 326 21.97 16.31 -18.22
C GLY A 326 21.75 15.21 -19.24
N GLY A 327 20.49 14.82 -19.49
CA GLY A 327 20.12 13.87 -20.53
C GLY A 327 20.45 14.41 -21.93
N GLY A 328 20.15 15.67 -22.19
CA GLY A 328 20.48 16.35 -23.44
C GLY A 328 21.99 16.41 -23.69
N TYR A 329 22.77 16.83 -22.70
CA TYR A 329 24.23 16.88 -22.81
C TYR A 329 24.85 15.49 -22.97
N TRP A 330 24.33 14.47 -22.28
CA TRP A 330 24.74 13.07 -22.47
C TRP A 330 24.45 12.56 -23.89
N LEU A 331 23.27 12.86 -24.44
CA LEU A 331 22.90 12.52 -25.81
C LEU A 331 23.80 13.22 -26.83
N LEU A 332 24.02 14.53 -26.67
CA LEU A 332 24.90 15.31 -27.54
C LEU A 332 26.32 14.72 -27.54
N ARG A 333 26.90 14.48 -26.35
CA ARG A 333 28.24 13.88 -26.26
C ARG A 333 28.31 12.50 -26.91
N LYS A 334 27.27 11.68 -26.76
CA LYS A 334 27.20 10.36 -27.41
C LYS A 334 27.09 10.47 -28.93
N ILE A 335 26.36 11.45 -29.45
CA ILE A 335 26.25 11.73 -30.89
C ILE A 335 27.58 12.23 -31.41
N PHE A 336 28.17 13.27 -30.80
CA PHE A 336 29.48 13.81 -31.19
C PHE A 336 30.56 12.73 -31.17
N HIS A 337 30.64 11.93 -30.10
CA HIS A 337 31.62 10.84 -30.02
C HIS A 337 31.37 9.75 -31.07
N LYS A 338 30.11 9.41 -31.40
CA LYS A 338 29.82 8.51 -32.53
C LYS A 338 30.25 9.10 -33.86
N THR A 339 30.07 10.40 -34.03
CA THR A 339 30.41 11.13 -35.27
C THR A 339 31.92 11.24 -35.41
N GLU A 340 32.63 11.48 -34.31
CA GLU A 340 34.08 11.54 -34.20
C GLU A 340 34.72 10.16 -34.40
N VAL A 341 34.17 9.09 -33.82
CA VAL A 341 34.62 7.70 -34.08
C VAL A 341 34.32 7.28 -35.52
N LEU A 342 33.20 7.71 -36.10
CA LEU A 342 32.88 7.44 -37.51
C LEU A 342 33.83 8.21 -38.44
N TYR A 343 34.10 9.49 -38.15
CA TYR A 343 35.05 10.32 -38.89
C TYR A 343 36.47 9.78 -38.77
N SER A 344 36.91 9.42 -37.57
CA SER A 344 38.22 8.82 -37.30
C SER A 344 38.38 7.46 -37.98
N ARG A 345 37.32 6.63 -38.07
CA ARG A 345 37.30 5.39 -38.87
C ARG A 345 37.42 5.65 -40.38
N VAL A 346 36.76 6.68 -40.90
CA VAL A 346 36.87 7.06 -42.33
C VAL A 346 38.28 7.58 -42.62
N VAL A 347 38.86 8.40 -41.75
CA VAL A 347 40.22 8.93 -41.89
C VAL A 347 41.28 7.84 -41.73
N THR A 348 41.14 6.91 -40.79
CA THR A 348 42.07 5.75 -40.69
C THR A 348 41.99 4.84 -41.91
N GLN A 349 40.81 4.70 -42.52
CA GLN A 349 40.63 3.95 -43.76
C GLN A 349 41.23 4.66 -44.98
N GLU A 350 41.32 5.99 -44.98
CA GLU A 350 42.05 6.77 -46.00
C GLU A 350 43.57 6.80 -45.76
N VAL A 351 44.02 6.77 -44.49
CA VAL A 351 45.45 6.76 -44.12
C VAL A 351 46.08 5.36 -44.28
N GLU A 352 45.36 4.26 -44.10
CA GLU A 352 45.86 2.91 -44.46
C GLU A 352 46.03 2.71 -45.99
N ALA A 353 45.51 3.62 -46.82
CA ALA A 353 45.72 3.63 -48.27
C ALA A 353 46.85 4.58 -48.73
N ALA A 354 47.43 5.38 -47.83
CA ALA A 354 48.50 6.33 -48.13
C ALA A 354 49.67 6.12 -47.15
N ASP A 355 50.73 5.53 -47.71
CA ASP A 355 51.94 4.97 -47.11
C ASP A 355 52.66 5.72 -45.97
N GLU A 356 53.47 4.92 -45.29
CA GLU A 356 54.55 5.12 -44.31
C GLU A 356 55.11 6.55 -44.10
N THR A 357 55.57 6.76 -42.86
CA THR A 357 56.40 7.85 -42.32
C THR A 357 55.67 9.03 -41.67
N HIS A 358 55.54 8.99 -40.34
CA HIS A 358 56.03 10.03 -39.42
C HIS A 358 55.76 9.61 -37.95
N GLU A 359 56.75 9.80 -37.07
CA GLU A 359 56.62 9.63 -35.62
C GLU A 359 55.58 10.62 -35.03
N PRO A 360 54.78 10.23 -34.03
CA PRO A 360 53.78 11.11 -33.46
C PRO A 360 54.40 12.02 -32.38
N GLU A 361 54.39 13.34 -32.62
CA GLU A 361 54.47 14.31 -31.53
C GLU A 361 53.14 14.32 -30.75
N ASP A 362 53.25 14.14 -29.44
CA ASP A 362 52.18 14.15 -28.44
C ASP A 362 51.66 15.59 -28.21
N PRO A 363 50.42 15.95 -28.63
CA PRO A 363 49.79 17.16 -28.15
C PRO A 363 49.15 16.85 -26.80
N ARG A 364 49.83 17.26 -25.73
CA ARG A 364 49.24 17.44 -24.40
C ARG A 364 48.07 18.41 -24.51
N GLU A 365 46.86 17.90 -24.74
CA GLU A 365 45.63 18.69 -24.63
C GLU A 365 45.17 18.81 -23.18
N GLU A 366 45.09 20.05 -22.71
CA GLU A 366 44.46 20.44 -21.46
C GLU A 366 42.94 20.17 -21.53
N ILE A 367 42.46 19.04 -20.98
CA ILE A 367 41.03 18.77 -20.76
C ILE A 367 40.65 18.57 -19.27
N PRO A 368 40.86 19.53 -18.34
CA PRO A 368 40.30 19.41 -16.99
C PRO A 368 38.89 20.00 -16.88
N GLN A 369 38.66 21.20 -17.43
CA GLN A 369 37.50 22.04 -17.04
C GLN A 369 36.15 21.59 -17.64
N ALA A 370 36.15 21.07 -18.88
CA ALA A 370 34.94 20.55 -19.53
C ALA A 370 34.43 19.24 -18.90
N ASN A 371 35.33 18.46 -18.29
CA ASN A 371 34.97 17.22 -17.59
C ASN A 371 34.26 17.51 -16.25
N ASP A 372 34.63 18.58 -15.55
CA ASP A 372 34.03 18.96 -14.26
C ASP A 372 32.58 19.41 -14.39
N PHE A 373 32.25 20.27 -15.38
CA PHE A 373 30.87 20.72 -15.59
C PHE A 373 29.95 19.60 -16.08
N TYR A 374 30.46 18.75 -16.98
CA TYR A 374 29.74 17.54 -17.41
C TYR A 374 29.45 16.61 -16.23
N SER A 375 30.47 16.36 -15.41
CA SER A 375 30.36 15.53 -14.21
C SER A 375 29.33 16.09 -13.24
N LEU A 376 29.31 17.41 -13.03
CA LEU A 376 28.34 18.07 -12.16
C LEU A 376 26.91 17.93 -12.68
N ILE A 377 26.64 18.29 -13.94
CA ILE A 377 25.28 18.22 -14.52
C ILE A 377 24.78 16.78 -14.53
N THR A 378 25.62 15.82 -14.93
CA THR A 378 25.21 14.41 -14.95
C THR A 378 24.94 13.87 -13.54
N SER A 379 25.74 14.25 -12.55
CA SER A 379 25.50 13.90 -11.15
C SER A 379 24.18 14.48 -10.63
N LEU A 380 23.90 15.76 -10.93
CA LEU A 380 22.63 16.41 -10.57
C LEU A 380 21.42 15.76 -11.26
N ALA A 381 21.56 15.35 -12.52
CA ALA A 381 20.51 14.64 -13.24
C ALA A 381 20.22 13.27 -12.62
N ILE A 382 21.26 12.49 -12.30
CA ILE A 382 21.11 11.18 -11.64
C ILE A 382 20.45 11.34 -10.27
N PHE A 383 20.92 12.31 -9.47
CA PHE A 383 20.33 12.62 -8.18
C PHE A 383 18.85 13.01 -8.29
N SER A 384 18.50 13.82 -9.30
CA SER A 384 17.12 14.21 -9.58
C SER A 384 16.23 13.01 -9.94
N CYS A 385 16.75 12.06 -10.74
CA CYS A 385 16.04 10.81 -11.03
C CYS A 385 15.81 9.96 -9.78
N ILE A 386 16.81 9.85 -8.89
CA ILE A 386 16.70 9.09 -7.64
C ILE A 386 15.64 9.71 -6.72
N LEU A 387 15.68 11.03 -6.53
CA LEU A 387 14.68 11.73 -5.72
C LEU A 387 13.28 11.63 -6.33
N GLY A 388 13.16 11.71 -7.66
CA GLY A 388 11.89 11.50 -8.35
C GLY A 388 11.33 10.10 -8.13
N TYR A 389 12.20 9.08 -8.13
CA TYR A 389 11.82 7.72 -7.79
C TYR A 389 11.37 7.59 -6.33
N PHE A 390 12.06 8.21 -5.37
CA PHE A 390 11.61 8.22 -3.97
C PHE A 390 10.27 8.93 -3.79
N TYR A 391 10.05 10.05 -4.47
CA TYR A 391 8.76 10.73 -4.47
C TYR A 391 7.64 9.80 -4.99
N LEU A 392 7.89 9.09 -6.09
CA LEU A 392 6.95 8.12 -6.65
C LEU A 392 6.65 6.99 -5.64
N CYS A 393 7.67 6.41 -5.01
CA CYS A 393 7.53 5.30 -4.07
C CYS A 393 6.81 5.70 -2.77
N ASP A 394 7.14 6.86 -2.21
CA ASP A 394 6.71 7.22 -0.86
C ASP A 394 5.45 8.09 -0.85
N ARG A 395 5.43 9.15 -1.67
CA ARG A 395 4.40 10.19 -1.65
C ARG A 395 3.22 9.93 -2.57
N THR A 396 3.29 8.92 -3.43
CA THR A 396 2.16 8.52 -4.28
C THR A 396 1.62 7.15 -3.91
N ASN A 397 0.39 6.85 -4.36
CA ASN A 397 -0.20 5.51 -4.26
C ASN A 397 0.08 4.67 -5.52
N PHE A 398 1.12 5.03 -6.28
CA PHE A 398 1.47 4.35 -7.53
C PHE A 398 1.92 2.91 -7.27
N PHE A 399 2.75 2.70 -6.26
CA PHE A 399 3.09 1.38 -5.78
C PHE A 399 2.19 0.96 -4.63
N MET A 400 1.91 -0.34 -4.57
CA MET A 400 1.11 -0.94 -3.51
C MET A 400 1.83 -0.80 -2.18
N LYS A 401 1.08 -0.44 -1.13
CA LYS A 401 1.58 -0.29 0.23
C LYS A 401 1.02 -1.38 1.13
N GLU A 402 1.85 -1.91 2.02
CA GLU A 402 1.48 -3.00 2.93
C GLU A 402 2.04 -2.74 4.33
N ASN A 403 1.28 -3.07 5.38
CA ASN A 403 1.77 -2.96 6.74
C ASN A 403 2.82 -4.03 7.00
N LYS A 404 4.00 -3.57 7.41
CA LYS A 404 5.11 -4.42 7.82
C LYS A 404 4.69 -5.31 8.99
N TYR A 405 5.13 -6.56 8.97
CA TYR A 405 4.97 -7.48 10.10
C TYR A 405 6.23 -8.30 10.27
N TYR A 406 6.58 -8.55 11.53
CA TYR A 406 7.73 -9.36 11.86
C TYR A 406 7.37 -10.85 11.80
N SER A 407 8.21 -11.62 11.13
CA SER A 407 8.23 -13.08 11.20
C SER A 407 9.67 -13.53 11.28
N GLU A 408 9.96 -14.53 12.12
CA GLU A 408 11.31 -15.06 12.30
C GLU A 408 11.91 -15.53 10.97
N PHE A 409 11.14 -16.24 10.14
CA PHE A 409 11.60 -16.70 8.84
C PHE A 409 11.89 -15.54 7.88
N SER A 410 11.02 -14.53 7.84
CA SER A 410 11.21 -13.35 6.98
C SER A 410 12.45 -12.54 7.35
N PHE A 411 12.88 -12.56 8.62
CA PHE A 411 14.08 -11.86 9.08
C PHE A 411 15.36 -12.69 8.95
N TRP A 412 15.35 -13.93 9.42
CA TRP A 412 16.56 -14.77 9.50
C TRP A 412 16.95 -15.38 8.15
N LEU A 413 16.00 -15.70 7.26
CA LEU A 413 16.34 -16.29 5.95
C LEU A 413 17.15 -15.34 5.06
N PRO A 414 16.76 -14.07 4.83
CA PRO A 414 17.58 -13.15 4.05
C PRO A 414 18.94 -12.88 4.69
N LEU A 415 19.00 -12.78 6.02
CA LEU A 415 20.27 -12.58 6.74
C LEU A 415 21.21 -13.77 6.56
N GLY A 416 20.69 -15.00 6.72
CA GLY A 416 21.44 -16.23 6.48
C GLY A 416 21.90 -16.37 5.03
N TYR A 417 21.07 -15.94 4.08
CA TYR A 417 21.41 -15.93 2.65
C TYR A 417 22.57 -14.98 2.34
N ILE A 418 22.53 -13.74 2.85
CA ILE A 418 23.62 -12.77 2.67
C ILE A 418 24.91 -13.26 3.31
N LEU A 419 24.82 -13.84 4.51
CA LEU A 419 25.98 -14.43 5.18
C LEU A 419 26.57 -15.59 4.38
N ALA A 420 25.72 -16.48 3.83
CA ALA A 420 26.17 -17.58 3.00
C ALA A 420 26.84 -17.08 1.71
N LEU A 421 26.25 -16.10 1.01
CA LEU A 421 26.87 -15.48 -0.15
C LEU A 421 28.24 -14.86 0.20
N GLY A 422 28.33 -14.12 1.30
CA GLY A 422 29.59 -13.55 1.76
C GLY A 422 30.66 -14.60 2.05
N LEU A 423 30.27 -15.76 2.59
CA LEU A 423 31.20 -16.86 2.88
C LEU A 423 31.67 -17.62 1.63
N PHE A 424 30.84 -17.75 0.61
CA PHE A 424 31.17 -18.49 -0.62
C PHE A 424 31.79 -17.63 -1.72
N PHE A 425 31.59 -16.32 -1.69
CA PHE A 425 32.09 -15.37 -2.70
C PHE A 425 33.09 -14.38 -2.09
N THR A 426 34.13 -14.90 -1.43
CA THR A 426 35.24 -14.10 -0.89
C THR A 426 36.31 -13.86 -1.94
N GLU A 427 36.80 -12.62 -2.07
CA GLU A 427 37.97 -12.27 -2.88
C GLU A 427 39.22 -12.13 -2.01
N ASP A 428 40.39 -12.47 -2.58
CA ASP A 428 41.67 -12.26 -1.90
C ASP A 428 41.99 -10.77 -1.78
N CYS A 429 42.40 -10.32 -0.59
CA CYS A 429 42.79 -8.93 -0.36
C CYS A 429 44.07 -8.58 -1.14
N GLU A 430 43.96 -7.67 -2.13
CA GLU A 430 45.07 -7.27 -3.01
C GLU A 430 46.27 -6.68 -2.24
N ARG A 431 46.03 -6.06 -1.08
CA ARG A 431 47.04 -5.32 -0.27
C ARG A 431 47.56 -6.09 0.95
N GLY A 432 47.22 -7.37 1.08
CA GLY A 432 47.66 -8.24 2.18
C GLY A 432 46.94 -7.99 3.52
N PRO A 433 47.25 -8.79 4.57
CA PRO A 433 46.50 -8.84 5.82
C PRO A 433 46.89 -7.71 6.77
N ARG A 434 46.44 -6.48 6.47
CA ARG A 434 46.44 -5.38 7.46
C ARG A 434 45.07 -5.32 8.13
N ALA A 435 45.06 -5.25 9.46
CA ALA A 435 43.83 -5.05 10.22
C ALA A 435 43.12 -3.76 9.78
N LEU A 436 41.81 -3.81 9.55
CA LEU A 436 40.99 -2.68 9.08
C LEU A 436 41.49 -2.12 7.73
N ASN A 437 41.83 -2.99 6.79
CA ASN A 437 42.05 -2.52 5.43
C ASN A 437 40.74 -1.90 4.85
N ARG A 438 40.89 -1.09 3.80
CA ARG A 438 39.75 -0.38 3.21
C ARG A 438 38.72 -1.35 2.66
N GLU A 439 39.16 -2.42 2.01
CA GLU A 439 38.30 -3.46 1.43
C GLU A 439 37.42 -4.13 2.50
N GLN A 440 38.01 -4.57 3.61
CA GLN A 440 37.28 -5.13 4.76
C GLN A 440 36.29 -4.10 5.33
N THR A 441 36.71 -2.85 5.50
CA THR A 441 35.81 -1.82 6.03
C THR A 441 34.66 -1.52 5.07
N ASP A 442 34.89 -1.53 3.76
CA ASP A 442 33.87 -1.35 2.73
C ASP A 442 32.87 -2.51 2.71
N GLU A 443 33.35 -3.75 2.83
CA GLU A 443 32.52 -4.95 2.92
C GLU A 443 31.66 -4.95 4.19
N TRP A 444 32.26 -4.67 5.35
CA TRP A 444 31.53 -4.55 6.61
C TRP A 444 30.45 -3.47 6.53
N ARG A 445 30.75 -2.32 5.92
CA ARG A 445 29.73 -1.26 5.71
C ARG A 445 28.60 -1.72 4.81
N GLY A 446 28.90 -2.45 3.74
CA GLY A 446 27.89 -3.05 2.86
C GLY A 446 27.01 -4.06 3.59
N LEU A 447 27.60 -4.95 4.39
CA LEU A 447 26.88 -5.90 5.23
C LEU A 447 25.98 -5.18 6.23
N MET A 448 26.49 -4.15 6.92
CA MET A 448 25.69 -3.33 7.84
C MET A 448 24.49 -2.70 7.13
N GLN A 449 24.67 -2.12 5.94
CA GLN A 449 23.57 -1.56 5.14
C GLN A 449 22.51 -2.61 4.78
N ALA A 450 22.93 -3.81 4.41
CA ALA A 450 22.01 -4.90 4.10
C ALA A 450 21.21 -5.37 5.34
N VAL A 451 21.86 -5.47 6.50
CA VAL A 451 21.19 -5.80 7.78
C VAL A 451 20.17 -4.71 8.16
N VAL A 452 20.54 -3.44 8.01
CA VAL A 452 19.63 -2.30 8.25
C VAL A 452 18.42 -2.35 7.32
N LEU A 453 18.64 -2.67 6.05
CA LEU A 453 17.56 -2.83 5.08
C LEU A 453 16.61 -3.98 5.46
N ILE A 454 17.15 -5.17 5.76
CA ILE A 454 16.36 -6.33 6.18
C ILE A 454 15.54 -5.99 7.43
N TYR A 455 16.15 -5.36 8.42
CA TYR A 455 15.47 -4.92 9.64
C TYR A 455 14.27 -4.00 9.34
N HIS A 456 14.44 -3.00 8.48
CA HIS A 456 13.39 -2.03 8.18
C HIS A 456 12.30 -2.57 7.25
N VAL A 457 12.63 -3.50 6.35
CA VAL A 457 11.65 -4.16 5.47
C VAL A 457 10.80 -5.16 6.24
N THR A 458 11.41 -5.91 7.16
CA THR A 458 10.72 -6.95 7.95
C THR A 458 10.01 -6.43 9.19
N GLY A 459 10.12 -5.13 9.51
CA GLY A 459 9.47 -4.56 10.70
C GLY A 459 10.00 -5.13 12.02
N ALA A 460 11.27 -5.55 12.06
CA ALA A 460 11.89 -6.18 13.23
C ALA A 460 12.12 -5.21 14.42
N SER A 461 11.64 -3.97 14.32
CA SER A 461 11.67 -2.98 15.41
C SER A 461 10.90 -3.41 16.65
N ASN A 462 9.90 -4.26 16.49
CA ASN A 462 9.07 -4.73 17.59
C ASN A 462 9.80 -5.74 18.49
N VAL A 463 10.94 -6.29 18.05
CA VAL A 463 11.73 -7.26 18.81
C VAL A 463 12.90 -6.54 19.48
N LEU A 464 12.79 -6.35 20.80
CA LEU A 464 13.75 -5.56 21.59
C LEU A 464 15.22 -6.01 21.41
N PRO A 465 15.58 -7.31 21.47
CA PRO A 465 16.96 -7.73 21.23
C PRO A 465 17.51 -7.33 19.86
N ILE A 466 16.73 -7.50 18.79
CA ILE A 466 17.14 -7.15 17.42
C ILE A 466 17.33 -5.63 17.31
N TYR A 467 16.38 -4.86 17.85
CA TYR A 467 16.47 -3.41 17.89
C TYR A 467 17.75 -2.91 18.58
N MET A 468 18.13 -3.48 19.72
CA MET A 468 19.36 -3.11 20.43
C MET A 468 20.62 -3.39 19.59
N HIS A 469 20.69 -4.55 18.92
CA HIS A 469 21.83 -4.89 18.05
C HIS A 469 21.92 -3.95 16.84
N LEU A 470 20.78 -3.60 16.25
CA LEU A 470 20.78 -2.66 15.13
C LEU A 470 21.30 -1.28 15.53
N ARG A 471 21.00 -0.79 16.74
CA ARG A 471 21.56 0.48 17.22
C ARG A 471 23.08 0.45 17.35
N LEU A 472 23.65 -0.68 17.74
CA LEU A 472 25.11 -0.89 17.75
C LEU A 472 25.67 -0.89 16.32
N ILE A 473 25.02 -1.61 15.40
CA ILE A 473 25.40 -1.65 13.99
C ILE A 473 25.38 -0.24 13.36
N ASN A 474 24.32 0.53 13.58
CA ASN A 474 24.21 1.91 13.07
C ASN A 474 25.31 2.81 13.65
N SER A 475 25.59 2.70 14.94
CA SER A 475 26.68 3.44 15.59
C SER A 475 28.05 3.07 15.00
N ALA A 476 28.30 1.79 14.80
CA ALA A 476 29.53 1.29 14.18
C ALA A 476 29.67 1.76 12.72
N TYR A 477 28.58 1.74 11.95
CA TYR A 477 28.55 2.22 10.57
C TYR A 477 28.92 3.71 10.46
N LEU A 478 28.32 4.55 11.33
CA LEU A 478 28.62 5.98 11.38
C LEU A 478 30.08 6.22 11.82
N PHE A 479 30.55 5.47 12.81
CA PHE A 479 31.95 5.54 13.26
C PHE A 479 32.94 5.21 12.14
N LEU A 480 32.75 4.07 11.45
CA LEU A 480 33.61 3.65 10.35
C LEU A 480 33.58 4.65 9.18
N SER A 481 32.40 5.21 8.88
CA SER A 481 32.26 6.22 7.83
C SER A 481 32.98 7.53 8.20
N GLY A 482 32.79 8.02 9.43
CA GLY A 482 33.49 9.20 9.94
C GLY A 482 35.00 9.00 10.00
N TYR A 483 35.46 7.84 10.47
CA TYR A 483 36.86 7.46 10.50
C TYR A 483 37.48 7.42 9.09
N GLY A 484 36.77 6.86 8.11
CA GLY A 484 37.22 6.84 6.72
C GLY A 484 37.38 8.25 6.12
N HIS A 485 36.42 9.14 6.37
CA HIS A 485 36.52 10.54 5.95
C HIS A 485 37.69 11.26 6.64
N PHE A 486 37.84 11.07 7.96
CA PHE A 486 38.95 11.63 8.73
C PHE A 486 40.31 11.19 8.17
N CYS A 487 40.51 9.88 7.96
CA CYS A 487 41.76 9.34 7.42
C CYS A 487 42.07 9.90 6.03
N TYR A 488 41.05 10.03 5.17
CA TYR A 488 41.22 10.61 3.84
C TYR A 488 41.68 12.07 3.91
N PHE A 489 40.98 12.91 4.69
CA PHE A 489 41.35 14.32 4.83
C PHE A 489 42.73 14.49 5.47
N TRP A 490 43.05 13.66 6.45
CA TRP A 490 44.36 13.66 7.09
C TRP A 490 45.50 13.32 6.12
N GLN A 491 45.26 12.39 5.20
CA GLN A 491 46.29 11.93 4.25
C GLN A 491 46.40 12.78 2.98
N THR A 492 45.27 13.30 2.47
CA THR A 492 45.22 13.98 1.16
C THR A 492 45.12 15.49 1.25
N GLY A 493 44.58 16.04 2.34
CA GLY A 493 44.31 17.47 2.48
C GLY A 493 43.23 18.04 1.55
N ASP A 494 42.54 17.21 0.76
CA ASP A 494 41.53 17.65 -0.21
C ASP A 494 40.15 17.83 0.44
N VAL A 495 39.67 19.08 0.47
CA VAL A 495 38.35 19.48 1.02
C VAL A 495 37.43 20.02 -0.09
N SER A 496 37.64 19.61 -1.35
CA SER A 496 36.90 20.12 -2.50
C SER A 496 35.39 19.78 -2.47
N LEU A 497 34.59 20.69 -3.01
CA LEU A 497 33.12 20.57 -3.04
C LEU A 497 32.66 19.43 -3.96
N VAL A 498 33.43 19.14 -5.03
CA VAL A 498 33.23 18.01 -5.95
C VAL A 498 33.25 16.68 -5.20
N ARG A 499 34.09 16.56 -4.15
CA ARG A 499 34.15 15.36 -3.31
C ARG A 499 32.95 15.24 -2.38
N LEU A 500 32.39 16.35 -1.90
CA LEU A 500 31.21 16.34 -1.04
C LEU A 500 29.97 15.83 -1.78
N THR A 501 29.92 16.04 -3.10
CA THR A 501 28.79 15.70 -3.97
C THR A 501 28.89 14.34 -4.66
N ARG A 502 29.96 13.57 -4.42
CA ARG A 502 30.25 12.29 -5.10
C ARG A 502 30.45 11.15 -4.10
#